data_AF-A0A1A7WPY6-F1
#
_entry.id   AF-A0A1A7WPY6-F1
#
_cell.length_a   1.000
_cell.length_b   1.000
_cell.length_c   1.000
_cell.angle_alpha   90.00
_cell.angle_beta   90.00
_cell.angle_gamma   90.00
#
_symmetry.space_group_name_H-M   'P 1'
#
loop_
_entity.id
_entity.type
_entity.pdbx_description
1 polymer ?
#
loop_
_entity_poly.entity_id
_entity_poly.type
_entity_poly.pdbx_seq_one_letter_code
_entity_poly.pdbx_strand_id
1 'polypeptide(L)'
;MCYVHVAALVAEYLHRKKMFPSGLTAFKKITFNIEEEAAMKEDTGMQDVYYTEEVLLEHLEVCGEALWKAERYELITHIAKLIIPIYEKRNEYEKLSRLYDTLHRAYNKIMEVIQSGRRLLGTYFRVAFYGQVFFEEEDGKEYIYKEPKLTGLSEISQRLLMLYGEKFGQENVRIIQDSNKVNPKELDSRFAHIQVTFVKPYFDEKEAPEKKTDFEKCHNISRFVFETPYTLSGKKHGGVEEQCKRRTVLTSTTDDSRRH
;
A
#
# COMPACT_ATOMS: atom_id res chain seq x y z
N MET A 1 -0.10 0.40 -8.56
CA MET A 1 1.35 0.64 -8.37
C MET A 1 2.19 -0.17 -9.33
N CYS A 2 1.84 -1.42 -9.68
CA CYS A 2 2.59 -2.21 -10.68
C CYS A 2 2.93 -1.45 -11.96
N TYR A 3 1.96 -0.76 -12.58
CA TYR A 3 2.22 0.05 -13.77
C TYR A 3 3.26 1.16 -13.55
N VAL A 4 3.25 1.80 -12.37
CA VAL A 4 4.22 2.85 -12.00
C VAL A 4 5.62 2.26 -11.88
N HIS A 5 5.76 1.07 -11.29
CA HIS A 5 7.04 0.37 -11.20
C HIS A 5 7.57 -0.02 -12.58
N VAL A 6 6.72 -0.59 -13.45
CA VAL A 6 7.10 -0.91 -14.83
C VAL A 6 7.53 0.33 -15.61
N ALA A 7 6.76 1.42 -15.53
CA ALA A 7 7.11 2.69 -16.17
C ALA A 7 8.44 3.26 -15.64
N ALA A 8 8.69 3.18 -14.33
CA ALA A 8 9.93 3.64 -13.73
C ALA A 8 11.13 2.78 -14.15
N LEU A 9 10.96 1.46 -14.23
CA LEU A 9 11.97 0.53 -14.71
C LEU A 9 12.38 0.87 -16.16
N VAL A 10 11.38 1.08 -17.04
CA VAL A 10 11.61 1.47 -18.44
C VAL A 10 12.28 2.85 -18.50
N ALA A 11 11.81 3.82 -17.71
CA ALA A 11 12.39 5.16 -17.66
C ALA A 11 13.85 5.15 -17.20
N GLU A 12 14.20 4.34 -16.19
CA GLU A 12 15.56 4.17 -15.71
C GLU A 12 16.48 3.56 -16.78
N TYR A 13 16.00 2.53 -17.49
CA TYR A 13 16.73 1.96 -18.61
C TYR A 13 17.03 3.00 -19.70
N LEU A 14 15.99 3.74 -20.14
CA LEU A 14 16.15 4.78 -21.16
C LEU A 14 17.04 5.93 -20.67
N HIS A 15 16.98 6.26 -19.38
CA HIS A 15 17.83 7.28 -18.76
C HIS A 15 19.30 6.90 -18.78
N ARG A 16 19.65 5.65 -18.39
CA ARG A 16 21.03 5.14 -18.47
C ARG A 16 21.58 5.12 -19.89
N LYS A 17 20.71 4.87 -20.89
CA LYS A 17 21.05 4.95 -22.32
C LYS A 17 21.04 6.38 -22.87
N LYS A 18 20.78 7.41 -22.05
CA LYS A 18 20.67 8.83 -22.44
C LYS A 18 19.58 9.10 -23.48
N MET A 19 18.56 8.25 -23.54
CA MET A 19 17.41 8.37 -24.43
C MET A 19 16.22 9.08 -23.77
N PHE A 20 16.22 9.21 -22.44
CA PHE A 20 15.17 9.88 -21.68
C PHE A 20 15.77 10.69 -20.51
N PRO A 21 15.27 11.90 -20.21
CA PRO A 21 15.96 12.81 -19.28
C PRO A 21 15.85 12.42 -17.80
N SER A 22 14.88 11.58 -17.39
CA SER A 22 14.65 11.24 -15.98
C SER A 22 14.50 9.74 -15.74
N GLY A 23 15.22 9.18 -14.77
CA GLY A 23 15.07 7.79 -14.34
C GLY A 23 14.13 7.62 -13.14
N LEU A 24 14.47 6.71 -12.22
CA LEU A 24 13.65 6.38 -11.04
C LEU A 24 13.30 7.58 -10.15
N THR A 25 14.16 8.59 -10.09
CA THR A 25 13.98 9.78 -9.24
C THR A 25 12.70 10.55 -9.55
N ALA A 26 12.23 10.53 -10.80
CA ALA A 26 10.96 11.16 -11.18
C ALA A 26 9.75 10.51 -10.50
N PHE A 27 9.83 9.22 -10.19
CA PHE A 27 8.74 8.42 -9.65
C PHE A 27 8.72 8.39 -8.12
N LYS A 28 9.78 8.87 -7.45
CA LYS A 28 9.83 8.97 -5.97
C LYS A 28 8.73 9.84 -5.36
N LYS A 29 8.18 10.78 -6.14
CA LYS A 29 7.02 11.60 -5.72
C LYS A 29 5.70 10.81 -5.74
N ILE A 30 5.65 9.69 -6.45
CA ILE A 30 4.49 8.80 -6.57
C ILE A 30 4.59 7.67 -5.56
N THR A 31 5.77 7.09 -5.37
CA THR A 31 5.96 6.04 -4.35
C THR A 31 7.41 5.97 -3.89
N PHE A 32 7.61 5.71 -2.61
CA PHE A 32 8.94 5.48 -2.03
C PHE A 32 9.51 4.10 -2.38
N ASN A 33 8.65 3.16 -2.78
CA ASN A 33 9.04 1.77 -3.07
C ASN A 33 9.79 1.64 -4.41
N ILE A 34 9.92 2.73 -5.17
CA ILE A 34 10.56 2.71 -6.48
C ILE A 34 12.07 2.39 -6.41
N GLU A 35 12.66 2.51 -5.22
CA GLU A 35 14.06 2.16 -4.99
C GLU A 35 14.33 0.66 -5.19
N GLU A 36 13.32 -0.20 -5.09
CA GLU A 36 13.44 -1.63 -5.41
C GLU A 36 13.87 -1.86 -6.87
N GLU A 37 13.45 -0.97 -7.78
CA GLU A 37 13.81 -1.06 -9.20
C GLU A 37 15.26 -0.61 -9.47
N ALA A 38 15.91 0.03 -8.49
CA ALA A 38 17.32 0.45 -8.62
C ALA A 38 18.28 -0.75 -8.67
N ALA A 39 17.84 -1.90 -8.14
CA ALA A 39 18.59 -3.16 -8.17
C ALA A 39 18.66 -3.80 -9.57
N MET A 40 18.07 -3.18 -10.60
CA MET A 40 18.23 -3.60 -11.99
C MET A 40 19.73 -3.60 -12.35
N LYS A 41 20.32 -4.80 -12.35
CA LYS A 41 21.66 -5.04 -12.90
C LYS A 41 21.59 -4.83 -14.40
N GLU A 42 22.67 -4.32 -14.98
CA GLU A 42 22.88 -4.36 -16.43
C GLU A 42 22.98 -5.84 -16.82
N ASP A 43 21.84 -6.48 -17.07
CA ASP A 43 21.82 -7.87 -17.49
C ASP A 43 22.39 -7.91 -18.91
N THR A 44 23.68 -8.23 -18.97
CA THR A 44 24.51 -8.31 -20.18
C THR A 44 24.00 -9.36 -21.18
N GLY A 45 22.95 -10.11 -20.84
CA GLY A 45 22.26 -11.07 -21.71
C GLY A 45 20.90 -10.62 -22.25
N MET A 46 20.38 -9.44 -21.89
CA MET A 46 19.05 -8.99 -22.32
C MET A 46 19.13 -8.18 -23.63
N GLN A 47 19.59 -8.83 -24.70
CA GLN A 47 19.74 -8.19 -26.02
C GLN A 47 18.39 -7.90 -26.73
N ASP A 48 17.27 -8.43 -26.22
CA ASP A 48 15.98 -8.44 -26.93
C ASP A 48 14.88 -7.52 -26.37
N VAL A 49 15.13 -6.74 -25.31
CA VAL A 49 14.08 -5.83 -24.78
C VAL A 49 14.24 -4.43 -25.33
N TYR A 50 13.47 -4.17 -26.39
CA TYR A 50 13.35 -2.87 -27.06
C TYR A 50 12.51 -1.89 -26.23
N TYR A 51 13.04 -1.45 -25.09
CA TYR A 51 12.49 -0.28 -24.43
C TYR A 51 12.74 0.95 -25.29
N THR A 52 11.66 1.64 -25.66
CA THR A 52 11.68 2.88 -26.44
C THR A 52 10.91 3.98 -25.73
N GLU A 53 11.08 5.24 -26.18
CA GLU A 53 10.27 6.36 -25.68
C GLU A 53 8.77 6.13 -25.90
N GLU A 54 8.37 5.42 -26.97
CA GLU A 54 6.97 5.04 -27.23
C GLU A 54 6.44 4.07 -26.17
N VAL A 55 7.19 3.01 -25.87
CA VAL A 55 6.80 2.02 -24.86
C VAL A 55 6.70 2.68 -23.47
N LEU A 56 7.62 3.60 -23.14
CA LEU A 56 7.51 4.37 -21.90
C LEU A 56 6.24 5.23 -21.88
N LEU A 57 5.94 5.92 -22.97
CA LEU A 57 4.76 6.77 -23.09
C LEU A 57 3.47 5.96 -22.89
N GLU A 58 3.33 4.80 -23.54
CA GLU A 58 2.19 3.90 -23.36
C GLU A 58 2.02 3.49 -21.89
N HIS A 59 3.11 3.11 -21.21
CA HIS A 59 3.07 2.78 -19.78
C HIS A 59 2.66 3.97 -18.91
N LEU A 60 3.13 5.18 -19.23
CA LEU A 60 2.76 6.40 -18.50
C LEU A 60 1.27 6.73 -18.68
N GLU A 61 0.70 6.56 -19.88
CA GLU A 61 -0.74 6.74 -20.11
C GLU A 61 -1.58 5.77 -19.29
N VAL A 62 -1.19 4.48 -19.29
CA VAL A 62 -1.84 3.45 -18.45
C VAL A 62 -1.70 3.79 -16.95
N CYS A 63 -0.57 4.36 -16.52
CA CYS A 63 -0.43 4.85 -15.15
C CYS A 63 -1.46 5.94 -14.82
N GLY A 64 -1.64 6.92 -15.71
CA GLY A 64 -2.62 7.99 -15.54
C GLY A 64 -4.04 7.46 -15.35
N GLU A 65 -4.47 6.54 -16.22
CA GLU A 65 -5.78 5.90 -16.11
C GLU A 65 -5.93 5.05 -14.84
N ALA A 66 -4.91 4.26 -14.51
CA ALA A 66 -4.94 3.41 -13.32
C ALA A 66 -5.00 4.24 -12.02
N LEU A 67 -4.29 5.36 -11.96
CA LEU A 67 -4.34 6.31 -10.83
C LEU A 67 -5.71 6.97 -10.71
N TRP A 68 -6.34 7.31 -11.85
CA TRP A 68 -7.72 7.81 -11.88
C TRP A 68 -8.69 6.78 -11.31
N LYS A 69 -8.65 5.53 -11.81
CA LYS A 69 -9.51 4.43 -11.34
C LYS A 69 -9.28 4.09 -9.86
N ALA A 70 -8.06 4.30 -9.36
CA ALA A 70 -7.70 4.12 -7.96
C ALA A 70 -8.03 5.33 -7.06
N GLU A 71 -8.66 6.37 -7.61
CA GLU A 71 -9.02 7.62 -6.91
C GLU A 71 -7.82 8.37 -6.30
N ARG A 72 -6.62 8.17 -6.87
CA ARG A 72 -5.36 8.82 -6.50
C ARG A 72 -5.05 9.98 -7.44
N TYR A 73 -6.00 10.90 -7.54
CA TYR A 73 -6.00 12.03 -8.47
C TYR A 73 -4.76 12.93 -8.30
N GLU A 74 -4.29 13.10 -7.06
CA GLU A 74 -3.13 13.92 -6.69
C GLU A 74 -1.84 13.46 -7.40
N LEU A 75 -1.77 12.17 -7.77
CA LEU A 75 -0.57 11.59 -8.40
C LEU A 75 -0.54 11.74 -9.92
N ILE A 76 -1.69 12.02 -10.55
CA ILE A 76 -1.79 12.12 -12.02
C ILE A 76 -0.90 13.24 -12.56
N THR A 77 -0.74 14.34 -11.81
CA THR A 77 0.16 15.45 -12.17
C THR A 77 1.62 15.01 -12.31
N HIS A 78 2.06 14.04 -11.51
CA HIS A 78 3.45 13.54 -11.57
C HIS A 78 3.70 12.69 -12.81
N ILE A 79 2.71 11.90 -13.24
CA ILE A 79 2.75 11.18 -14.51
C ILE A 79 2.68 12.14 -15.69
N ALA A 80 1.75 13.10 -15.66
CA ALA A 80 1.58 14.07 -16.75
C ALA A 80 2.84 14.88 -17.02
N LYS A 81 3.60 15.25 -15.98
CA LYS A 81 4.89 15.95 -16.12
C LYS A 81 5.95 15.17 -16.91
N LEU A 82 5.82 13.84 -17.01
CA LEU A 82 6.69 13.00 -17.83
C LEU A 82 6.20 12.89 -19.27
N ILE A 83 4.89 12.95 -19.48
CA ILE A 83 4.24 12.84 -20.80
C ILE A 83 4.32 14.16 -21.59
N ILE A 84 4.09 15.30 -20.93
CA ILE A 84 3.97 16.62 -21.58
C ILE A 84 5.16 16.92 -22.52
N PRO A 85 6.44 16.78 -22.09
CA PRO A 85 7.58 17.11 -22.96
C PRO A 85 7.65 16.22 -24.22
N ILE A 86 7.18 14.97 -24.14
CA ILE A 86 7.13 14.04 -25.27
C ILE A 86 6.10 14.54 -26.28
N TYR A 87 4.91 14.92 -25.82
CA TYR A 87 3.85 15.43 -26.70
C TYR A 87 4.17 16.80 -27.30
N GLU A 88 4.82 17.69 -26.55
CA GLU A 88 5.28 18.98 -27.08
C GLU A 88 6.30 18.79 -28.20
N LYS A 89 7.31 17.94 -27.99
CA LYS A 89 8.35 17.64 -29.00
C LYS A 89 7.76 17.05 -30.29
N ARG A 90 6.67 16.30 -30.18
CA ARG A 90 5.99 15.62 -31.30
C ARG A 90 4.85 16.44 -31.90
N ASN A 91 4.55 17.63 -31.37
CA ASN A 91 3.40 18.46 -31.77
C ASN A 91 2.04 17.74 -31.66
N GLU A 92 1.89 16.86 -30.67
CA GLU A 92 0.67 16.08 -30.39
C GLU A 92 -0.36 16.94 -29.63
N TYR A 93 -0.80 18.04 -30.23
CA TYR A 93 -1.62 19.05 -29.56
C TYR A 93 -2.99 18.51 -29.08
N GLU A 94 -3.57 17.56 -29.81
CA GLU A 94 -4.82 16.93 -29.40
C GLU A 94 -4.63 16.09 -28.13
N LYS A 95 -3.53 15.33 -28.05
CA LYS A 95 -3.20 14.54 -26.85
C LYS A 95 -2.85 15.46 -25.67
N LEU A 96 -2.14 16.56 -25.90
CA LEU A 96 -1.91 17.60 -24.88
C LEU A 96 -3.21 18.17 -24.34
N SER A 97 -4.14 18.56 -25.22
CA SER A 97 -5.45 19.09 -24.83
C SER A 97 -6.20 18.12 -23.93
N ARG A 98 -6.27 16.83 -24.31
CA ARG A 98 -6.90 15.76 -23.52
C ARG A 98 -6.19 15.52 -22.17
N LEU A 99 -4.86 15.61 -22.13
CA LEU A 99 -4.08 15.46 -20.89
C LEU A 99 -4.36 16.61 -19.91
N TYR A 100 -4.38 17.86 -20.40
CA TYR A 100 -4.71 19.03 -19.57
C TYR A 100 -6.16 19.01 -19.08
N ASP A 101 -7.12 18.57 -19.91
CA ASP A 101 -8.50 18.34 -19.49
C ASP A 101 -8.59 17.26 -18.39
N THR A 102 -7.80 16.19 -18.50
CA THR A 102 -7.68 15.16 -17.45
C THR A 102 -7.11 15.72 -16.15
N LEU A 103 -6.09 16.59 -16.20
CA LEU A 103 -5.56 17.27 -15.03
C LEU A 103 -6.59 18.21 -14.40
N HIS A 104 -7.32 18.98 -15.21
CA HIS A 104 -8.40 19.84 -14.73
C HIS A 104 -9.47 19.04 -13.98
N ARG A 105 -9.94 17.94 -14.58
CA ARG A 105 -10.88 17.02 -13.94
C ARG A 105 -10.33 16.41 -12.65
N ALA A 106 -9.04 16.04 -12.61
CA ALA A 106 -8.39 15.49 -11.43
C ALA A 106 -8.41 16.49 -10.26
N TYR A 107 -8.05 17.75 -10.50
CA TYR A 107 -8.11 18.80 -9.47
C TYR A 107 -9.53 19.11 -9.02
N ASN A 108 -10.51 19.13 -9.93
CA ASN A 108 -11.92 19.26 -9.54
C ASN A 108 -12.37 18.11 -8.64
N LYS A 109 -11.97 16.87 -8.97
CA LYS A 109 -12.27 15.71 -8.12
C LYS A 109 -11.58 15.79 -6.75
N ILE A 110 -10.35 16.27 -6.68
CA ILE A 110 -9.66 16.51 -5.40
C ILE A 110 -10.47 17.48 -4.52
N MET A 111 -10.92 18.61 -5.09
CA MET A 111 -11.74 19.58 -4.36
C MET A 111 -13.07 18.98 -3.89
N GLU A 112 -13.77 18.24 -4.76
CA GLU A 112 -15.03 17.56 -4.44
C GLU A 112 -14.87 16.56 -3.28
N VAL A 113 -13.81 15.74 -3.30
CA VAL A 113 -13.60 14.73 -2.26
C VAL A 113 -13.11 15.31 -0.94
N ILE A 114 -12.33 16.41 -0.98
CA ILE A 114 -11.93 17.15 0.23
C ILE A 114 -13.16 17.76 0.91
N GLN A 115 -14.06 18.38 0.15
CA GLN A 115 -15.27 19.01 0.70
C GLN A 115 -16.28 17.98 1.23
N SER A 116 -16.45 16.86 0.52
CA SER A 116 -17.44 15.85 0.89
C SER A 116 -16.95 14.86 1.95
N GLY A 117 -15.62 14.65 2.07
CA GLY A 117 -15.04 13.64 2.95
C GLY A 117 -15.38 12.19 2.56
N ARG A 118 -15.87 11.96 1.33
CA ARG A 118 -16.43 10.66 0.89
C ARG A 118 -15.43 9.72 0.24
N ARG A 119 -14.18 10.14 0.04
CA ARG A 119 -13.16 9.28 -0.58
C ARG A 119 -12.59 8.31 0.44
N LEU A 120 -12.75 7.02 0.18
CA LEU A 120 -12.38 5.93 1.07
C LEU A 120 -11.26 5.10 0.45
N LEU A 121 -10.00 5.48 0.74
CA LEU A 121 -8.81 4.87 0.15
C LEU A 121 -8.43 3.50 0.76
N GLY A 122 -9.15 3.05 1.80
CA GLY A 122 -9.02 1.74 2.40
C GLY A 122 -8.85 1.74 3.92
N THR A 123 -8.98 0.55 4.51
CA THR A 123 -8.71 0.27 5.92
C THR A 123 -7.48 -0.63 6.05
N TYR A 124 -6.88 -0.68 7.24
CA TYR A 124 -5.65 -1.42 7.47
C TYR A 124 -5.80 -2.37 8.66
N PHE A 125 -5.23 -3.57 8.53
CA PHE A 125 -5.27 -4.60 9.55
C PHE A 125 -3.89 -5.23 9.73
N ARG A 126 -3.46 -5.39 10.98
CA ARG A 126 -2.39 -6.35 11.29
C ARG A 126 -2.98 -7.76 11.23
N VAL A 127 -2.39 -8.62 10.41
CA VAL A 127 -2.71 -10.05 10.32
C VAL A 127 -1.47 -10.84 10.69
N ALA A 128 -1.58 -11.72 11.69
CA ALA A 128 -0.49 -12.59 12.11
C ALA A 128 -0.94 -14.05 12.08
N PHE A 129 -0.05 -14.94 11.64
CA PHE A 129 -0.33 -16.36 11.46
C PHE A 129 0.41 -17.18 12.52
N TYR A 130 -0.26 -18.17 13.10
CA TYR A 130 0.33 -19.08 14.09
C TYR A 130 -0.14 -20.51 13.87
N GLY A 131 0.78 -21.47 13.89
CA GLY A 131 0.54 -22.89 13.64
C GLY A 131 1.53 -23.43 12.60
N GLN A 132 2.74 -23.80 13.04
CA GLN A 132 3.83 -24.32 12.20
C GLN A 132 3.41 -25.42 11.22
N VAL A 133 2.52 -26.34 11.65
CA VAL A 133 2.05 -27.46 10.81
C VAL A 133 1.22 -26.99 9.61
N PHE A 134 0.56 -25.83 9.72
CA PHE A 134 -0.34 -25.30 8.68
C PHE A 134 0.32 -24.20 7.86
N PHE A 135 1.02 -23.28 8.53
CA PHE A 135 1.54 -22.06 7.93
C PHE A 135 3.00 -22.17 7.51
N GLU A 136 3.73 -23.19 7.98
CA GLU A 136 5.12 -23.44 7.62
C GLU A 136 6.01 -22.20 7.81
N GLU A 137 6.47 -21.60 6.71
CA GLU A 137 7.28 -20.38 6.74
C GLU A 137 6.52 -19.15 7.24
N GLU A 138 5.19 -19.16 7.20
CA GLU A 138 4.35 -18.04 7.61
C GLU A 138 4.06 -18.04 9.13
N ASP A 139 4.44 -19.10 9.85
CA ASP A 139 4.28 -19.19 11.30
C ASP A 139 5.04 -18.07 12.03
N GLY A 140 4.31 -17.32 12.86
CA GLY A 140 4.84 -16.19 13.62
C GLY A 140 5.07 -14.90 12.81
N LYS A 141 4.80 -14.88 11.50
CA LYS A 141 4.92 -13.66 10.69
C LYS A 141 3.72 -12.74 10.88
N GLU A 142 3.98 -11.44 10.83
CA GLU A 142 2.97 -10.39 10.90
C GLU A 142 2.98 -9.54 9.62
N TYR A 143 1.80 -9.21 9.12
CA TYR A 143 1.60 -8.44 7.90
C TYR A 143 0.64 -7.28 8.13
N ILE A 144 0.80 -6.21 7.34
CA ILE A 144 -0.20 -5.15 7.24
C ILE A 144 -1.02 -5.37 5.97
N TYR A 145 -2.26 -5.77 6.16
CA TYR A 145 -3.25 -5.95 5.09
C TYR A 145 -3.93 -4.61 4.83
N LYS A 146 -3.97 -4.19 3.57
CA LYS A 146 -4.74 -3.04 3.12
C LYS A 146 -6.03 -3.51 2.44
N GLU A 147 -7.17 -3.19 3.03
CA GLU A 147 -8.48 -3.57 2.55
C GLU A 147 -9.19 -2.43 1.79
N PRO A 148 -10.14 -2.74 0.89
CA PRO A 148 -10.87 -1.73 0.15
C PRO A 148 -11.85 -0.95 1.05
N LYS A 149 -11.99 0.35 0.76
CA LYS A 149 -13.03 1.23 1.33
C LYS A 149 -13.12 1.18 2.86
N LEU A 150 -14.19 0.59 3.40
CA LEU A 150 -14.55 0.53 4.81
C LEU A 150 -14.69 -0.92 5.29
N THR A 151 -13.99 -1.86 4.66
CA THR A 151 -13.97 -3.26 5.11
C THR A 151 -13.71 -3.31 6.62
N GLY A 152 -14.65 -3.93 7.32
CA GLY A 152 -14.65 -4.02 8.77
C GLY A 152 -13.89 -5.24 9.28
N LEU A 153 -13.60 -5.27 10.59
CA LEU A 153 -12.86 -6.37 11.22
C LEU A 153 -13.55 -7.73 11.02
N SER A 154 -14.88 -7.77 11.11
CA SER A 154 -15.67 -9.00 10.90
C SER A 154 -15.54 -9.53 9.47
N GLU A 155 -15.59 -8.66 8.47
CA GLU A 155 -15.53 -9.01 7.05
C GLU A 155 -14.17 -9.64 6.69
N ILE A 156 -13.06 -8.99 7.04
CA ILE A 156 -11.72 -9.55 6.78
C ILE A 156 -11.51 -10.84 7.60
N SER A 157 -11.95 -10.89 8.86
CA SER A 157 -11.79 -12.09 9.70
C SER A 157 -12.54 -13.28 9.12
N GLN A 158 -13.77 -13.07 8.66
CA GLN A 158 -14.58 -14.10 8.01
C GLN A 158 -13.96 -14.53 6.68
N ARG A 159 -13.47 -13.60 5.86
CA ARG A 159 -12.82 -13.91 4.59
C ARG A 159 -11.56 -14.77 4.79
N LEU A 160 -10.72 -14.43 5.77
CA LEU A 160 -9.53 -15.23 6.12
C LEU A 160 -9.93 -16.59 6.70
N LEU A 161 -10.94 -16.65 7.57
CA LEU A 161 -11.45 -17.91 8.11
C LEU A 161 -11.94 -18.85 7.00
N MET A 162 -12.68 -18.33 6.02
CA MET A 162 -13.16 -19.11 4.87
C MET A 162 -12.00 -19.58 3.99
N LEU A 163 -11.10 -18.66 3.62
CA LEU A 163 -9.94 -18.96 2.76
C LEU A 163 -9.06 -20.08 3.34
N TYR A 164 -8.68 -19.96 4.61
CA TYR A 164 -7.84 -20.97 5.25
C TYR A 164 -8.64 -22.19 5.68
N GLY A 165 -9.94 -22.05 5.92
CA GLY A 165 -10.85 -23.17 6.16
C GLY A 165 -11.01 -24.08 4.94
N GLU A 166 -11.03 -23.51 3.73
CA GLU A 166 -10.98 -24.28 2.47
C GLU A 166 -9.65 -25.04 2.30
N LYS A 167 -8.53 -24.46 2.78
CA LYS A 167 -7.21 -25.06 2.68
C LYS A 167 -6.94 -26.14 3.74
N PHE A 168 -7.38 -25.93 4.98
CA PHE A 168 -7.00 -26.73 6.14
C PHE A 168 -8.16 -27.46 6.84
N GLY A 169 -9.40 -27.25 6.41
CA GLY A 169 -10.61 -27.67 7.12
C GLY A 169 -11.11 -26.57 8.06
N GLN A 170 -12.40 -26.21 7.97
CA GLN A 170 -13.00 -25.11 8.74
C GLN A 170 -12.88 -25.33 10.25
N GLU A 171 -12.98 -26.59 10.69
CA GLU A 171 -12.84 -27.00 12.07
C GLU A 171 -11.43 -26.78 12.63
N ASN A 172 -10.42 -26.68 11.76
CA ASN A 172 -9.00 -26.55 12.12
C ASN A 172 -8.51 -25.09 12.19
N VAL A 173 -9.33 -24.10 11.81
CA VAL A 173 -8.92 -22.69 11.80
C VAL A 173 -9.60 -21.89 12.93
N ARG A 174 -8.85 -21.01 13.59
CA ARG A 174 -9.33 -20.16 14.69
C ARG A 174 -8.90 -18.71 14.51
N ILE A 175 -9.82 -17.78 14.73
CA ILE A 175 -9.50 -16.34 14.77
C ILE A 175 -9.18 -15.93 16.21
N ILE A 176 -8.00 -15.35 16.42
CA ILE A 176 -7.63 -14.72 17.69
C ILE A 176 -8.20 -13.29 17.69
N GLN A 177 -9.18 -13.05 18.55
CA GLN A 177 -9.82 -11.74 18.72
C GLN A 177 -9.01 -10.78 19.62
N ASP A 178 -8.13 -11.32 20.46
CA ASP A 178 -7.26 -10.53 21.31
C ASP A 178 -6.19 -9.80 20.46
N SER A 179 -5.96 -8.52 20.71
CA SER A 179 -4.92 -7.73 20.04
C SER A 179 -3.55 -7.79 20.72
N ASN A 180 -3.46 -8.37 21.93
CA ASN A 180 -2.19 -8.53 22.66
C ASN A 180 -1.17 -9.35 21.87
N LYS A 181 0.11 -9.19 22.23
CA LYS A 181 1.17 -10.05 21.71
C LYS A 181 0.88 -11.49 22.12
N VAL A 182 0.77 -12.37 21.14
CA VAL A 182 0.46 -13.79 21.37
C VAL A 182 1.71 -14.51 21.85
N ASN A 183 1.56 -15.39 22.84
CA ASN A 183 2.58 -16.35 23.22
C ASN A 183 2.30 -17.68 22.50
N PRO A 184 3.09 -18.08 21.48
CA PRO A 184 2.82 -19.29 20.71
C PRO A 184 2.75 -20.57 21.56
N LYS A 185 3.40 -20.58 22.73
CA LYS A 185 3.40 -21.72 23.66
C LYS A 185 2.04 -21.96 24.32
N GLU A 186 1.17 -20.96 24.36
CA GLU A 186 -0.18 -21.03 24.93
C GLU A 186 -1.23 -21.40 23.89
N LEU A 187 -0.87 -21.46 22.61
CA LEU A 187 -1.77 -21.85 21.54
C LEU A 187 -1.86 -23.37 21.41
N ASP A 188 -3.06 -23.86 21.13
CA ASP A 188 -3.27 -25.27 20.79
C ASP A 188 -2.72 -25.53 19.38
N SER A 189 -1.62 -26.30 19.32
CA SER A 189 -0.89 -26.67 18.10
C SER A 189 -1.71 -27.45 17.06
N ARG A 190 -2.90 -27.96 17.43
CA ARG A 190 -3.80 -28.66 16.50
C ARG A 190 -4.56 -27.72 15.57
N PHE A 191 -4.56 -26.42 15.84
CA PHE A 191 -5.29 -25.43 15.06
C PHE A 191 -4.34 -24.45 14.36
N ALA A 192 -4.78 -23.97 13.19
CA ALA A 192 -4.24 -22.79 12.53
C ALA A 192 -4.90 -21.55 13.13
N HIS A 193 -4.12 -20.73 13.84
CA HIS A 193 -4.61 -19.50 14.45
C HIS A 193 -4.25 -18.28 13.60
N ILE A 194 -5.21 -17.39 13.39
CA ILE A 194 -5.01 -16.14 12.65
C ILE A 194 -5.44 -15.00 13.57
N GLN A 195 -4.52 -14.11 13.89
CA GLN A 195 -4.80 -12.92 14.68
C GLN A 195 -5.06 -11.74 13.73
N VAL A 196 -6.23 -11.11 13.87
CA VAL A 196 -6.60 -9.95 13.05
C VAL A 196 -6.85 -8.75 13.95
N THR A 197 -6.21 -7.62 13.66
CA THR A 197 -6.33 -6.42 14.49
C THR A 197 -6.41 -5.19 13.61
N PHE A 198 -7.45 -4.39 13.78
CA PHE A 198 -7.58 -3.12 13.08
C PHE A 198 -6.47 -2.15 13.52
N VAL A 199 -5.82 -1.52 12.55
CA VAL A 199 -4.78 -0.52 12.79
C VAL A 199 -5.09 0.78 12.04
N LYS A 200 -4.59 1.90 12.54
CA LYS A 200 -4.69 3.20 11.88
C LYS A 200 -3.31 3.64 11.41
N PRO A 201 -3.18 4.42 10.31
CA PRO A 201 -1.92 5.09 9.98
C PRO A 201 -1.40 5.89 11.19
N TYR A 202 -0.10 5.79 11.44
CA TYR A 202 0.58 6.47 12.54
C TYR A 202 1.52 7.56 12.00
N PHE A 203 1.40 8.75 12.57
CA PHE A 203 2.25 9.90 12.31
C PHE A 203 2.76 10.41 13.66
N ASP A 204 4.06 10.71 13.75
CA ASP A 204 4.62 11.33 14.94
C ASP A 204 4.32 12.85 14.98
N GLU A 205 4.75 13.51 16.05
CA GLU A 205 4.48 14.95 16.28
C GLU A 205 5.09 15.86 15.19
N LYS A 206 6.12 15.39 14.47
CA LYS A 206 6.75 16.16 13.39
C LYS A 206 6.02 15.95 12.06
N GLU A 207 5.56 14.73 11.78
CA GLU A 207 4.86 14.40 10.54
C GLU A 207 3.39 14.81 10.55
N ALA A 208 2.70 14.69 11.69
CA ALA A 208 1.26 14.93 11.78
C ALA A 208 0.82 16.32 11.27
N PRO A 209 1.56 17.42 11.52
CA PRO A 209 1.26 18.74 10.95
C PRO A 209 1.42 18.84 9.43
N GLU A 210 2.28 17.99 8.83
CA GLU A 210 2.51 17.97 7.38
C GLU A 210 1.40 17.22 6.62
N LYS A 211 0.76 16.24 7.28
CA LYS A 211 -0.32 15.41 6.71
C LYS A 211 -1.68 16.08 6.85
N LYS A 212 -1.96 17.05 5.98
CA LYS A 212 -3.16 17.92 6.04
C LYS A 212 -4.39 17.24 5.47
N THR A 213 -4.23 16.48 4.40
CA THR A 213 -5.32 15.88 3.62
C THR A 213 -5.48 14.38 3.90
N ASP A 214 -6.67 13.84 3.63
CA ASP A 214 -6.91 12.39 3.73
C ASP A 214 -6.05 11.58 2.76
N PHE A 215 -5.67 12.19 1.62
CA PHE A 215 -4.73 11.60 0.68
C PHE A 215 -3.37 11.35 1.34
N GLU A 216 -2.80 12.39 1.92
CA GLU A 216 -1.46 12.36 2.53
C GLU A 216 -1.42 11.38 3.71
N LYS A 217 -2.53 11.25 4.43
CA LYS A 217 -2.69 10.28 5.53
C LYS A 217 -2.83 8.82 5.07
N CYS A 218 -3.07 8.59 3.78
CA CYS A 218 -3.30 7.26 3.20
C CYS A 218 -2.34 6.91 2.05
N HIS A 219 -1.34 7.75 1.79
CA HIS A 219 -0.41 7.58 0.68
C HIS A 219 1.04 7.66 1.17
N ASN A 220 1.85 6.70 0.72
CA ASN A 220 3.23 6.50 1.17
C ASN A 220 3.34 6.48 2.70
N ILE A 221 2.56 5.59 3.31
CA ILE A 221 2.56 5.33 4.75
C ILE A 221 3.18 3.96 5.02
N SER A 222 3.96 3.86 6.09
CA SER A 222 4.61 2.61 6.51
C SER A 222 4.44 2.32 8.00
N ARG A 223 3.87 3.26 8.77
CA ARG A 223 3.67 3.11 10.20
C ARG A 223 2.19 3.04 10.54
N PHE A 224 1.86 2.11 11.43
CA PHE A 224 0.50 1.82 11.83
C PHE A 224 0.42 1.67 13.35
N VAL A 225 -0.73 2.02 13.93
CA VAL A 225 -0.93 2.01 15.38
C VAL A 225 -2.23 1.32 15.75
N PHE A 226 -2.18 0.54 16.82
CA PHE A 226 -3.36 0.10 17.56
C PHE A 226 -3.16 0.29 19.06
N GLU A 227 -4.26 0.33 19.79
CA GLU A 227 -4.27 0.55 21.22
C GLU A 227 -4.96 -0.65 21.90
N THR A 228 -4.32 -1.20 22.93
CA THR A 228 -4.84 -2.34 23.70
C THR A 228 -5.09 -1.91 25.15
N PRO A 229 -6.32 -2.07 25.68
CA PRO A 229 -6.64 -1.74 27.06
C PRO A 229 -6.06 -2.79 28.02
N TYR A 230 -5.55 -2.32 29.15
CA TYR A 230 -5.11 -3.17 30.25
C TYR A 230 -5.27 -2.46 31.59
N THR A 231 -5.18 -3.19 32.69
CA THR A 231 -5.19 -2.65 34.06
C THR A 231 -3.91 -3.07 34.77
N LEU A 232 -3.54 -2.38 35.85
CA LEU A 232 -2.36 -2.75 36.66
C LEU A 232 -2.49 -4.15 37.30
N SER A 233 -3.72 -4.65 37.46
CA SER A 233 -4.00 -6.00 37.94
C SER A 233 -3.95 -7.08 36.86
N GLY A 234 -3.69 -6.72 35.59
CA GLY A 234 -3.55 -7.65 34.47
C GLY A 234 -4.86 -7.95 33.71
N LYS A 235 -6.01 -7.42 34.14
CA LYS A 235 -7.27 -7.51 33.39
C LYS A 235 -7.27 -6.56 32.19
N LYS A 236 -8.05 -6.87 31.15
CA LYS A 236 -8.24 -6.00 29.97
C LYS A 236 -9.01 -4.72 30.32
N HIS A 237 -10.10 -4.87 31.10
CA HIS A 237 -11.00 -3.78 31.47
C HIS A 237 -11.10 -3.63 32.99
N GLY A 238 -11.17 -2.38 33.46
CA GLY A 238 -11.35 -2.01 34.86
C GLY A 238 -12.06 -0.66 35.01
N GLY A 239 -12.12 -0.13 36.24
CA GLY A 239 -12.58 1.23 36.50
C GLY A 239 -11.68 2.28 35.84
N VAL A 240 -12.18 3.51 35.69
CA VAL A 240 -11.46 4.59 34.98
C VAL A 240 -10.11 4.88 35.65
N GLU A 241 -10.07 4.78 36.98
CA GLU A 241 -8.90 4.98 37.83
C GLU A 241 -7.80 3.91 37.65
N GLU A 242 -8.16 2.71 37.18
CA GLU A 242 -7.22 1.60 36.96
C GLU A 242 -6.94 1.33 35.47
N GLN A 243 -7.75 1.91 34.57
CA GLN A 243 -7.70 1.63 33.14
C GLN A 243 -6.48 2.30 32.50
N CYS A 244 -5.54 1.46 32.08
CA CYS A 244 -4.39 1.84 31.28
C CYS A 244 -4.61 1.52 29.79
N LYS A 245 -3.78 2.12 28.94
CA LYS A 245 -3.80 1.92 27.49
C LYS A 245 -2.39 1.74 26.95
N ARG A 246 -2.13 0.61 26.29
CA ARG A 246 -0.87 0.35 25.60
C ARG A 246 -1.01 0.74 24.14
N ARG A 247 -0.13 1.60 23.64
CA ARG A 247 -0.06 1.98 22.23
C ARG A 247 1.07 1.20 21.57
N THR A 248 0.75 0.44 20.53
CA THR A 248 1.72 -0.34 19.75
C THR A 248 1.84 0.26 18.37
N VAL A 249 3.06 0.64 17.97
CA VAL A 249 3.36 1.16 16.63
C VAL A 249 4.09 0.07 15.86
N LEU A 250 3.55 -0.28 14.69
CA LEU A 250 4.09 -1.23 13.73
C LEU A 250 4.69 -0.46 12.56
N THR A 251 5.82 -0.94 12.05
CA THR A 251 6.44 -0.40 10.83
C THR A 251 6.52 -1.52 9.81
N SER A 252 5.86 -1.36 8.66
CA SER A 252 5.96 -2.31 7.55
C SER A 252 7.22 -2.05 6.74
N THR A 253 7.96 -3.10 6.41
CA THR A 253 9.02 -3.07 5.41
C THR A 253 8.44 -3.29 4.01
N THR A 254 9.10 -2.75 3.00
CA THR A 254 8.65 -2.79 1.60
C THR A 254 8.85 -4.15 0.92
N ASP A 255 9.73 -5.00 1.47
CA ASP A 255 10.14 -6.29 0.89
C ASP A 255 8.99 -7.29 0.66
N ASP A 256 7.89 -7.17 1.41
CA ASP A 256 6.78 -8.14 1.38
C ASP A 256 5.59 -7.72 0.51
N SER A 257 5.63 -6.55 -0.14
CA SER A 257 4.52 -6.08 -0.99
C SER A 257 4.35 -6.85 -2.32
N ARG A 258 5.18 -7.89 -2.55
CA ARG A 258 5.09 -8.83 -3.69
C ARG A 258 4.26 -10.09 -3.42
N ARG A 259 3.72 -10.28 -2.21
CA ARG A 259 2.84 -11.41 -1.91
C ARG A 259 1.40 -10.88 -1.76
N HIS A 260 0.56 -11.27 -2.73
CA HIS A 260 -0.90 -11.08 -2.88
C HIS A 260 -1.34 -10.09 -3.96
#